data_AF-A0A524F8T9-F1
#
_entry.id   AF-A0A524F8T9-F1
#
_cell.length_a   1.000
_cell.length_b   1.000
_cell.length_c   1.000
_cell.angle_alpha   90.00
_cell.angle_beta   90.00
_cell.angle_gamma   90.00
#
_symmetry.space_group_name_H-M   'P 1'
#
loop_
_entity.id
_entity.type
_entity.pdbx_description
1 polymer ?
#
loop_
_entity_poly.entity_id
_entity_poly.type
_entity_poly.pdbx_seq_one_letter_code
_entity_poly.pdbx_strand_id
1 'polypeptide(L)'
;MTEINLKKRRNRKLIFFNDAIEYFDKFDEFHTQETFINQEANQLNIDNPNQLRDQMLNELNNLKDLIANNPDLKFKALSKKQKNFFYDFINFYSVCPVCGNCNHYSHLKRFYFDESTTSIKHKLIRLMKLKSKLLKNFNVNFGIPCCNCFKKNFT
;
A
#
# COMPACT_ATOMS: atom_id res chain seq x y z
N MET A 1 26.35 35.88 35.55
CA MET A 1 26.14 34.51 36.04
C MET A 1 25.42 33.69 34.96
N THR A 2 26.12 33.09 33.99
CA THR A 2 25.47 32.20 32.97
C THR A 2 26.47 31.47 32.07
N GLU A 3 27.49 30.79 32.62
CA GLU A 3 28.38 29.93 31.78
C GLU A 3 28.73 28.56 32.38
N ILE A 4 28.17 28.18 33.53
CA ILE A 4 28.60 26.95 34.24
C ILE A 4 27.77 25.71 33.87
N ASN A 5 26.66 25.83 33.14
CA ASN A 5 25.71 24.70 32.95
C ASN A 5 25.82 23.91 31.63
N LEU A 6 26.81 24.16 30.77
CA LEU A 6 26.94 23.44 29.48
C LEU A 6 27.98 22.30 29.48
N LYS A 7 28.74 22.08 30.56
CA LYS A 7 29.82 21.07 30.61
C LYS A 7 29.44 19.70 31.19
N LYS A 8 28.18 19.46 31.57
CA LYS A 8 27.75 18.22 32.28
C LYS A 8 26.95 17.21 31.44
N ARG A 9 26.95 17.35 30.11
CA ARG A 9 26.21 16.46 29.17
C ARG A 9 27.13 15.67 28.22
N ARG A 10 28.27 15.19 28.71
CA ARG A 10 29.08 14.17 28.02
C ARG A 10 29.41 13.07 29.02
N ASN A 11 29.22 11.81 28.60
CA ASN A 11 29.45 10.56 29.35
C ASN A 11 28.26 9.99 30.12
N ARG A 12 27.09 9.86 29.48
CA ARG A 12 26.24 8.70 29.79
C ARG A 12 26.34 7.76 28.59
N LYS A 13 27.13 6.70 28.73
CA LYS A 13 27.07 5.56 27.81
C LYS A 13 25.61 5.13 27.75
N LEU A 14 25.07 4.94 26.54
CA LEU A 14 23.73 4.40 26.35
C LEU A 14 23.77 2.93 26.79
N ILE A 15 23.30 2.65 28.01
CA ILE A 15 23.18 1.30 28.57
C ILE A 15 21.84 0.72 28.11
N PHE A 16 21.65 0.59 26.80
CA PHE A 16 20.38 0.14 26.22
C PHE A 16 20.52 -1.21 25.53
N PHE A 17 21.21 -2.19 26.13
CA PHE A 17 21.30 -3.52 25.49
C PHE A 17 21.44 -4.73 26.45
N ASN A 18 21.06 -4.63 27.73
CA ASN A 18 21.02 -5.82 28.62
C ASN A 18 19.70 -6.06 29.35
N ASP A 19 18.82 -5.07 29.45
CA ASP A 19 17.57 -5.22 30.22
C ASP A 19 16.54 -6.15 29.55
N ALA A 20 16.78 -6.61 28.31
CA ALA A 20 15.88 -7.53 27.61
C ALA A 20 16.22 -9.01 27.81
N ILE A 21 17.39 -9.34 28.37
CA ILE A 21 17.82 -10.73 28.58
C ILE A 21 17.16 -11.32 29.84
N GLU A 22 17.02 -10.52 30.91
CA GLU A 22 16.39 -10.96 32.17
C GLU A 22 14.90 -11.34 32.04
N TYR A 23 14.25 -10.97 30.93
CA TYR A 23 12.87 -11.37 30.67
C TYR A 23 12.76 -12.76 30.05
N PHE A 24 13.81 -13.29 29.41
CA PHE A 24 13.79 -14.63 28.82
C PHE A 24 13.87 -15.71 29.89
N ASP A 25 14.71 -15.52 30.93
CA ASP A 25 14.87 -16.51 32.01
C ASP A 25 13.60 -16.69 32.87
N LYS A 26 12.69 -15.71 32.86
CA LYS A 26 11.42 -15.79 33.61
C LYS A 26 10.33 -16.63 32.94
N PHE A 27 10.48 -16.99 31.66
CA PHE A 27 9.49 -17.82 30.96
C PHE A 27 9.74 -19.33 31.11
N ASP A 28 10.93 -19.74 31.54
CA ASP A 28 11.26 -21.17 31.71
C ASP A 28 10.66 -21.77 33.00
N GLU A 29 10.36 -20.97 34.03
CA GLU A 29 9.84 -21.46 35.31
C GLU A 29 8.30 -21.59 35.38
N PHE A 30 7.54 -21.03 34.42
CA PHE A 30 6.07 -20.95 34.52
C PHE A 30 5.28 -22.05 33.78
N HIS A 31 5.94 -23.08 33.22
CA HIS A 31 5.26 -24.05 32.36
C HIS A 31 4.62 -25.28 33.04
N THR A 32 4.37 -25.25 34.35
CA THR A 32 3.76 -26.44 35.03
C THR A 32 2.40 -26.27 35.66
N GLN A 33 1.68 -25.15 35.56
CA GLN A 33 0.31 -25.07 36.10
C GLN A 33 -0.67 -24.25 35.26
N GLU A 34 -1.45 -24.99 34.47
CA GLU A 34 -2.89 -24.82 34.18
C GLU A 34 -3.45 -23.43 33.87
N THR A 35 -3.82 -23.24 32.60
CA THR A 35 -5.05 -22.51 32.26
C THR A 35 -5.80 -23.28 31.17
N PHE A 36 -6.71 -24.14 31.63
CA PHE A 36 -7.82 -24.67 30.83
C PHE A 36 -8.86 -23.58 30.64
N ILE A 37 -9.00 -22.96 29.46
CA ILE A 37 -10.29 -22.43 28.95
C ILE A 37 -10.30 -22.43 27.40
N ASN A 38 -11.15 -23.31 26.85
CA ASN A 38 -11.84 -23.30 25.54
C ASN A 38 -11.10 -23.67 24.22
N GLN A 39 -11.48 -24.87 23.73
CA GLN A 39 -11.76 -25.29 22.34
C GLN A 39 -11.75 -24.12 21.33
N GLU A 40 -10.96 -24.08 20.26
CA GLU A 40 -10.64 -25.12 19.27
C GLU A 40 -9.14 -25.11 18.97
N ALA A 41 -8.43 -26.14 19.45
CA ALA A 41 -7.11 -26.44 18.96
C ALA A 41 -7.26 -26.97 17.53
N ASN A 42 -7.14 -26.09 16.53
CA ASN A 42 -6.53 -26.49 15.27
C ASN A 42 -5.27 -27.24 15.66
N GLN A 43 -5.24 -28.54 15.35
CA GLN A 43 -4.07 -29.38 15.52
C GLN A 43 -2.91 -28.72 14.75
N LEU A 44 -2.13 -27.91 15.46
CA LEU A 44 -0.81 -27.55 15.02
C LEU A 44 -0.03 -28.86 15.10
N ASN A 45 0.12 -29.51 13.95
CA ASN A 45 1.15 -30.52 13.74
C ASN A 45 2.49 -29.86 14.06
N ILE A 46 2.97 -30.02 15.30
CA ILE A 46 4.32 -29.66 15.72
C ILE A 46 5.26 -30.74 15.17
N ASP A 47 5.39 -30.83 13.84
CA ASP A 47 6.27 -31.81 13.20
C ASP A 47 7.12 -31.19 12.07
N ASN A 48 6.98 -29.90 11.77
CA ASN A 48 7.82 -29.25 10.78
C ASN A 48 8.85 -28.31 11.46
N PRO A 49 10.13 -28.70 11.58
CA PRO A 49 11.18 -27.85 12.16
C PRO A 49 11.41 -26.55 11.36
N ASN A 50 10.86 -26.47 10.15
CA ASN A 50 10.93 -25.28 9.30
C ASN A 50 9.71 -24.36 9.41
N GLN A 51 8.74 -24.60 10.29
CA GLN A 51 7.50 -23.80 10.35
C GLN A 51 7.77 -22.29 10.48
N LEU A 52 8.68 -21.89 11.38
CA LEU A 52 9.05 -20.48 11.53
C LEU A 52 9.74 -19.94 10.26
N ARG A 53 10.63 -20.72 9.67
CA ARG A 53 11.31 -20.37 8.42
C ARG A 53 10.30 -20.15 7.29
N ASP A 54 9.34 -21.05 7.14
CA ASP A 54 8.32 -20.99 6.10
C ASP A 54 7.38 -19.79 6.30
N GLN A 55 7.00 -19.50 7.56
CA GLN A 55 6.26 -18.27 7.90
C GLN A 55 7.05 -17.01 7.52
N MET A 56 8.33 -16.94 7.88
CA MET A 56 9.18 -15.81 7.52
C MET A 56 9.34 -15.66 6.00
N LEU A 57 9.52 -16.76 5.27
CA LEU A 57 9.59 -16.75 3.81
C LEU A 57 8.28 -16.25 3.20
N ASN A 58 7.13 -16.64 3.76
CA ASN A 58 5.84 -16.17 3.31
C ASN A 58 5.66 -14.66 3.54
N GLU A 59 6.05 -14.16 4.72
CA GLU A 59 6.03 -12.72 5.00
C GLU A 59 6.99 -11.93 4.08
N LEU A 60 8.16 -12.48 3.77
CA LEU A 60 9.08 -11.86 2.80
C LEU A 60 8.47 -11.79 1.40
N ASN A 61 7.75 -12.82 0.97
CA ASN A 61 7.02 -12.81 -0.30
C ASN A 61 5.90 -11.76 -0.29
N ASN A 62 5.12 -11.68 0.79
CA ASN A 62 4.09 -10.66 0.96
C ASN A 62 4.67 -9.24 0.87
N LEU A 63 5.80 -9.00 1.55
CA LEU A 63 6.51 -7.72 1.49
C LEU A 63 7.00 -7.39 0.08
N LYS A 64 7.57 -8.36 -0.62
CA LYS A 64 8.00 -8.21 -2.02
C LYS A 64 6.82 -7.78 -2.91
N ASP A 65 5.66 -8.41 -2.73
CA ASP A 65 4.47 -8.10 -3.53
C ASP A 65 3.89 -6.72 -3.20
N LEU A 66 3.90 -6.31 -1.92
CA LEU A 66 3.50 -4.97 -1.51
C LEU A 66 4.42 -3.88 -2.10
N ILE A 67 5.73 -4.12 -2.10
CA ILE A 67 6.72 -3.20 -2.68
C ILE A 67 6.55 -3.13 -4.19
N ALA A 68 6.43 -4.28 -4.87
CA ALA A 68 6.27 -4.35 -6.32
C ALA A 68 4.99 -3.63 -6.78
N ASN A 69 3.90 -3.73 -6.01
CA ASN A 69 2.61 -3.10 -6.31
C ASN A 69 2.48 -1.64 -5.86
N ASN A 70 3.55 -1.04 -5.33
CA ASN A 70 3.50 0.35 -4.88
C ASN A 70 3.43 1.32 -6.09
N PRO A 71 2.35 2.12 -6.22
CA PRO A 71 2.15 3.01 -7.36
C PRO A 71 3.15 4.17 -7.42
N ASP A 72 3.76 4.56 -6.29
CA ASP A 72 4.79 5.61 -6.26
C ASP A 72 6.11 5.11 -6.82
N LEU A 73 6.50 3.87 -6.48
CA LEU A 73 7.70 3.23 -7.03
C LEU A 73 7.53 2.98 -8.53
N LYS A 74 6.37 2.44 -8.95
CA LYS A 74 6.04 2.26 -10.38
C LYS A 74 6.11 3.59 -11.15
N PHE A 75 5.62 4.69 -10.57
CA PHE A 75 5.72 6.02 -11.19
C PHE A 75 7.17 6.53 -11.31
N LYS A 76 7.99 6.35 -10.26
CA LYS A 76 9.40 6.80 -10.27
C LYS A 76 10.20 6.12 -11.38
N ALA A 77 9.97 4.81 -11.58
CA ALA A 77 10.61 3.98 -12.59
C ALA A 77 10.25 4.35 -14.04
N LEU A 78 9.20 5.15 -14.27
CA LEU A 78 8.81 5.56 -15.62
C LEU A 78 9.85 6.46 -16.29
N SER A 79 10.05 6.26 -17.58
CA SER A 79 10.79 7.20 -18.45
C SER A 79 10.07 8.54 -18.57
N LYS A 80 10.78 9.59 -18.98
CA LYS A 80 10.20 10.95 -19.16
C LYS A 80 8.98 10.96 -20.09
N LYS A 81 9.03 10.21 -21.20
CA LYS A 81 7.90 10.08 -22.13
C LYS A 81 6.68 9.42 -21.49
N GLN A 82 6.90 8.35 -20.72
CA GLN A 82 5.82 7.66 -20.01
C GLN A 82 5.22 8.51 -18.89
N LYS A 83 6.04 9.31 -18.18
CA LYS A 83 5.55 10.27 -17.17
C LYS A 83 4.63 11.32 -17.79
N ASN A 84 5.00 11.87 -18.95
CA ASN A 84 4.13 12.81 -19.67
C ASN A 84 2.80 12.16 -20.03
N PHE A 85 2.83 10.95 -20.59
CA PHE A 85 1.61 10.21 -20.93
C PHE A 85 0.72 9.92 -19.72
N PHE A 86 1.34 9.59 -18.58
CA PHE A 86 0.63 9.44 -17.32
C PHE A 86 -0.05 10.75 -16.90
N TYR A 87 0.64 11.90 -16.96
CA TYR A 87 0.03 13.18 -16.64
C TYR A 87 -1.12 13.54 -17.60
N ASP A 88 -0.98 13.25 -18.89
CA ASP A 88 -2.06 13.44 -19.86
C ASP A 88 -3.30 12.60 -19.47
N PHE A 89 -3.09 11.35 -19.08
CA PHE A 89 -4.16 10.47 -18.60
C PHE A 89 -4.85 11.04 -17.34
N ILE A 90 -4.06 11.44 -16.33
CA ILE A 90 -4.58 12.00 -15.09
C ILE A 90 -5.39 13.26 -15.36
N ASN A 91 -4.85 14.17 -16.18
CA ASN A 91 -5.50 15.43 -16.50
C ASN A 91 -6.81 15.19 -17.27
N PHE A 92 -6.81 14.26 -18.22
CA PHE A 92 -7.99 13.95 -19.03
C PHE A 92 -9.14 13.35 -18.20
N TYR A 93 -8.82 12.48 -17.23
CA TYR A 93 -9.80 11.83 -16.36
C TYR A 93 -9.94 12.49 -14.99
N SER A 94 -9.45 13.73 -14.85
CA SER A 94 -9.50 14.48 -13.60
C SER A 94 -10.91 14.89 -13.19
N VAL A 95 -11.86 14.95 -14.14
CA VAL A 95 -13.24 15.37 -13.89
C VAL A 95 -14.21 14.21 -14.08
N CYS A 96 -15.13 14.06 -13.13
CA CYS A 96 -16.16 13.04 -13.18
C CYS A 96 -17.20 13.35 -14.28
N PRO A 97 -17.52 12.41 -15.18
CA PRO A 97 -18.53 12.62 -16.22
C PRO A 97 -19.97 12.63 -15.69
N VAL A 98 -20.20 12.15 -14.47
CA VAL A 98 -21.55 12.02 -13.87
C VAL A 98 -21.94 13.28 -13.08
N CYS A 99 -21.03 13.81 -12.27
CA CYS A 99 -21.32 14.95 -11.38
C CYS A 99 -20.45 16.18 -11.62
N GLY A 100 -19.46 16.12 -12.51
CA GLY A 100 -18.55 17.24 -12.79
C GLY A 100 -17.51 17.53 -11.70
N ASN A 101 -17.51 16.81 -10.58
CA ASN A 101 -16.51 16.99 -9.51
C ASN A 101 -15.14 16.40 -9.89
N CYS A 102 -14.09 16.93 -9.27
CA CYS A 102 -12.73 16.42 -9.43
C CYS A 102 -12.57 15.02 -8.82
N ASN A 103 -11.95 14.13 -9.58
CA ASN A 103 -11.51 12.82 -9.14
C ASN A 103 -10.27 12.92 -8.25
N HIS A 104 -10.18 12.06 -7.24
CA HIS A 104 -9.00 11.96 -6.41
C HIS A 104 -7.80 11.46 -7.22
N TYR A 105 -6.70 12.22 -7.18
CA TYR A 105 -5.46 11.85 -7.86
C TYR A 105 -4.95 10.47 -7.44
N SER A 106 -5.00 10.15 -6.14
CA SER A 106 -4.57 8.86 -5.60
C SER A 106 -5.33 7.69 -6.22
N HIS A 107 -6.64 7.85 -6.43
CA HIS A 107 -7.48 6.83 -7.07
C HIS A 107 -7.09 6.63 -8.53
N LEU A 108 -6.96 7.72 -9.29
CA LEU A 108 -6.57 7.66 -10.71
C LEU A 108 -5.17 7.08 -10.90
N LYS A 109 -4.23 7.46 -10.02
CA LYS A 109 -2.87 6.93 -10.00
C LYS A 109 -2.87 5.43 -9.72
N ARG A 110 -3.58 4.99 -8.67
CA ARG A 110 -3.70 3.57 -8.35
C ARG A 110 -4.32 2.81 -9.52
N PHE A 111 -5.42 3.31 -10.07
CA PHE A 111 -6.10 2.73 -11.23
C PHE A 111 -5.17 2.58 -12.44
N TYR A 112 -4.30 3.56 -12.71
CA TYR A 112 -3.37 3.51 -13.83
C TYR A 112 -2.30 2.42 -13.68
N PHE A 113 -1.77 2.23 -12.47
CA PHE A 113 -0.71 1.27 -12.18
C PHE A 113 -1.20 -0.12 -11.78
N ASP A 114 -2.50 -0.27 -11.57
CA ASP A 114 -3.15 -1.55 -11.34
C ASP A 114 -3.10 -2.40 -12.61
N GLU A 115 -2.70 -3.66 -12.44
CA GLU A 115 -2.59 -4.66 -13.52
C GLU A 115 -3.94 -5.32 -13.78
N SER A 116 -4.80 -5.42 -12.78
CA SER A 116 -6.14 -6.00 -12.90
C SER A 116 -7.06 -5.19 -13.83
N THR A 117 -6.83 -3.87 -13.92
CA THR A 117 -7.63 -2.93 -14.71
C THR A 117 -7.08 -2.71 -16.13
N THR A 118 -6.07 -3.48 -16.56
CA THR A 118 -5.33 -3.25 -17.81
C THR A 118 -6.25 -3.19 -19.05
N SER A 119 -7.23 -4.07 -19.13
CA SER A 119 -8.20 -4.11 -20.24
C SER A 119 -9.03 -2.82 -20.34
N ILE A 120 -9.50 -2.30 -19.20
CA ILE A 120 -10.28 -1.05 -19.11
C ILE A 120 -9.37 0.14 -19.40
N LYS A 121 -8.17 0.15 -18.84
CA LYS A 121 -7.15 1.19 -19.06
C LYS A 121 -6.82 1.36 -20.55
N HIS A 122 -6.64 0.28 -21.30
CA HIS A 122 -6.41 0.35 -22.75
C HIS A 122 -7.60 0.95 -23.51
N LYS A 123 -8.84 0.59 -23.13
CA LYS A 123 -10.05 1.18 -23.73
C LYS A 123 -10.15 2.68 -23.44
N LEU A 124 -9.89 3.10 -22.20
CA LEU A 124 -9.87 4.50 -21.81
C LEU A 124 -8.80 5.28 -22.59
N ILE A 125 -7.57 4.77 -22.66
CA ILE A 125 -6.51 5.37 -23.47
C ILE A 125 -6.92 5.52 -24.94
N ARG A 126 -7.61 4.53 -25.52
CA ARG A 126 -8.14 4.63 -26.89
C ARG A 126 -9.18 5.74 -27.00
N LEU A 127 -10.10 5.86 -26.05
CA LEU A 127 -11.11 6.92 -26.01
C LEU A 127 -10.49 8.31 -25.85
N MET A 128 -9.43 8.43 -25.04
CA MET A 128 -8.65 9.68 -24.89
C MET A 128 -8.11 10.17 -26.24
N LYS A 129 -7.61 9.25 -27.08
CA LYS A 129 -7.12 9.58 -28.43
C LYS A 129 -8.24 9.90 -29.44
N LEU A 130 -9.42 9.32 -29.27
CA LEU A 130 -10.56 9.46 -30.20
C LEU A 130 -11.39 10.74 -29.99
N LYS A 131 -11.35 11.34 -28.80
CA LYS A 131 -12.17 12.50 -28.43
C LYS A 131 -11.96 13.72 -29.34
N SER A 132 -10.84 13.81 -30.05
CA SER A 132 -10.55 14.92 -30.97
C SER A 132 -11.30 14.86 -32.31
N LYS A 133 -11.72 13.68 -32.79
CA LYS A 133 -12.26 13.53 -34.17
C LYS A 133 -13.74 13.13 -34.26
N LEU A 134 -14.24 12.27 -33.37
CA LEU A 134 -15.56 11.64 -33.53
C LEU A 134 -16.60 12.08 -32.50
N LEU A 135 -16.17 12.41 -31.28
CA LEU A 135 -17.10 12.58 -30.14
C LEU A 135 -17.80 13.94 -30.07
N LYS A 136 -17.33 14.96 -30.80
CA LYS A 136 -18.03 16.25 -30.89
C LYS A 136 -19.42 16.13 -31.51
N ASN A 137 -19.65 15.11 -32.36
CA ASN A 137 -20.92 14.98 -33.10
C ASN A 137 -21.98 14.17 -32.35
N PHE A 138 -21.61 13.41 -31.31
CA PHE A 138 -22.52 12.44 -30.66
C PHE A 138 -22.93 12.82 -29.24
N ASN A 139 -22.48 13.95 -28.68
CA ASN A 139 -22.82 14.39 -27.31
C ASN A 139 -22.60 13.32 -26.22
N VAL A 140 -21.71 12.35 -26.44
CA VAL A 140 -21.43 11.30 -25.45
C VAL A 140 -20.26 11.71 -24.55
N ASN A 141 -20.53 11.81 -23.25
CA ASN A 141 -19.50 12.07 -22.24
C ASN A 141 -18.93 10.76 -21.70
N PHE A 142 -17.63 10.55 -21.90
CA PHE A 142 -16.89 9.44 -21.34
C PHE A 142 -15.90 9.94 -20.29
N GLY A 143 -15.72 9.16 -19.24
CA GLY A 143 -14.78 9.48 -18.17
C GLY A 143 -14.75 8.39 -17.10
N ILE A 144 -13.98 8.64 -16.05
CA ILE A 144 -13.93 7.78 -14.87
C ILE A 144 -14.86 8.40 -13.81
N PRO A 145 -15.86 7.66 -13.29
CA PRO A 145 -16.73 8.17 -12.23
C PRO A 145 -15.93 8.41 -10.94
N CYS A 146 -16.29 9.45 -10.19
CA CYS A 146 -15.69 9.69 -8.88
C CYS A 146 -16.14 8.64 -7.87
N CYS A 147 -15.44 8.55 -6.75
CA CYS A 147 -15.70 7.53 -5.73
C CYS A 147 -17.17 7.53 -5.26
N ASN A 148 -17.78 8.71 -5.14
CA ASN A 148 -19.17 8.85 -4.71
C ASN A 148 -20.15 8.38 -5.79
N CYS A 149 -19.92 8.79 -7.06
CA CYS A 149 -20.74 8.35 -8.18
C CYS A 149 -20.59 6.85 -8.44
N PHE A 150 -19.40 6.29 -8.25
CA PHE A 150 -19.16 4.86 -8.35
C PHE A 150 -19.98 4.11 -7.31
N LYS A 151 -19.87 4.50 -6.03
CA LYS A 151 -20.65 3.89 -4.93
C LYS A 151 -22.17 4.00 -5.14
N LYS A 152 -22.67 5.13 -5.64
CA LYS A 152 -24.12 5.35 -5.80
C LYS A 152 -24.74 4.53 -6.94
N ASN A 153 -23.99 4.25 -8.01
CA ASN A 153 -24.54 3.63 -9.22
C ASN A 153 -24.13 2.16 -9.40
N PHE A 154 -23.14 1.67 -8.66
CA PHE A 154 -22.54 0.34 -8.88
C PHE A 154 -22.33 -0.46 -7.59
N THR A 155 -22.85 0.00 -6.46
CA THR A 155 -22.78 -0.68 -5.16
C THR A 155 -24.13 -0.57 -4.47
#